data_AF-A0A136HWT4-F1
#
_entry.id   AF-A0A136HWT4-F1
#
_cell.length_a   1.000
_cell.length_b   1.000
_cell.length_c   1.000
_cell.angle_alpha   90.00
_cell.angle_beta   90.00
_cell.angle_gamma   90.00
#
_symmetry.space_group_name_H-M   'P 1'
#
loop_
_entity.id
_entity.type
_entity.pdbx_description
1 polymer ?
#
loop_
_entity_poly.entity_id
_entity_poly.type
_entity_poly.pdbx_seq_one_letter_code
_entity_poly.pdbx_strand_id
1 'polypeptide(L)'
;MSPEELNKLMSDCAKDAVAAASAEFDVTLDSSPESVTLVDDILLSFIDKYHDQALEDQAVFTICNIFGAYVGEILKSNIGGDWIYDQSNPNAPTVFLSIGENTYAFAGICYERLVNDSQVSVKAYYDQAFNNHKYLQH
;
A
#
# COMPACT_ATOMS: atom_id res chain seq x y z
N MET A 1 11.17 -13.99 -9.00
CA MET A 1 11.48 -13.47 -7.66
C MET A 1 11.10 -14.53 -6.65
N SER A 2 11.98 -14.87 -5.71
CA SER A 2 11.65 -15.81 -4.65
C SER A 2 10.71 -15.17 -3.60
N PRO A 3 9.98 -15.97 -2.81
CA PRO A 3 9.17 -15.43 -1.72
C PRO A 3 9.98 -14.61 -0.71
N GLU A 4 11.21 -15.03 -0.38
CA GLU A 4 12.07 -14.30 0.55
C GLU A 4 12.51 -12.94 0.00
N GLU A 5 12.89 -12.90 -1.29
CA GLU A 5 13.25 -11.66 -1.98
C GLU A 5 12.06 -10.68 -2.01
N LEU A 6 10.86 -11.19 -2.29
CA LEU A 6 9.65 -10.38 -2.34
C LEU A 6 9.28 -9.85 -0.95
N ASN A 7 9.33 -10.69 0.09
CA ASN A 7 9.07 -10.24 1.46
C ASN A 7 10.05 -9.14 1.89
N LYS A 8 11.33 -9.28 1.54
CA LYS A 8 12.33 -8.26 1.81
C LYS A 8 12.04 -6.97 1.05
N LEU A 9 11.73 -7.06 -0.24
CA LEU A 9 11.36 -5.92 -1.07
C LEU A 9 10.17 -5.16 -0.47
N MET A 10 9.10 -5.85 -0.11
CA MET A 10 7.92 -5.21 0.46
C MET A 10 8.19 -4.58 1.83
N SER A 11 8.99 -5.22 2.68
CA SER A 11 9.42 -4.64 3.95
C SER A 11 10.29 -3.39 3.74
N ASP A 12 11.19 -3.39 2.76
CA ASP A 12 12.02 -2.22 2.46
C ASP A 12 11.18 -1.08 1.86
N CYS A 13 10.23 -1.38 0.95
CA CYS A 13 9.25 -0.41 0.46
C CYS A 13 8.40 0.19 1.58
N ALA A 14 7.98 -0.60 2.57
CA ALA A 14 7.23 -0.10 3.72
C ALA A 14 8.08 0.89 4.56
N LYS A 15 9.39 0.66 4.71
CA LYS A 15 10.29 1.61 5.38
C LYS A 15 10.47 2.89 4.58
N ASP A 16 10.56 2.77 3.25
CA ASP A 16 10.65 3.93 2.36
C ASP A 16 9.39 4.81 2.47
N ALA A 17 8.21 4.22 2.67
CA ALA A 17 6.98 4.96 2.92
C ALA A 17 7.05 5.79 4.22
N VAL A 18 7.58 5.21 5.30
CA VAL A 18 7.78 5.92 6.57
C VAL A 18 8.76 7.09 6.40
N ALA A 19 9.87 6.85 5.67
CA ALA A 19 10.85 7.88 5.38
C ALA A 19 10.26 9.01 4.53
N ALA A 20 9.50 8.67 3.48
CA ALA A 20 8.83 9.64 2.61
C ALA A 20 7.78 10.46 3.36
N ALA A 21 6.95 9.82 4.18
CA ALA A 21 5.94 10.51 5.00
C ALA A 21 6.58 11.55 5.94
N SER A 22 7.68 11.17 6.59
CA SER A 22 8.40 12.08 7.49
C SER A 22 9.12 13.20 6.72
N ALA A 23 9.82 12.87 5.64
CA ALA A 23 10.62 13.85 4.89
C ALA A 23 9.76 14.87 4.12
N GLU A 24 8.64 14.43 3.55
CA GLU A 24 7.83 15.26 2.66
C GLU A 24 6.74 16.05 3.40
N PHE A 25 6.22 15.51 4.52
CA PHE A 25 5.04 16.04 5.20
C PHE A 25 5.15 16.11 6.73
N ASP A 26 6.28 15.73 7.33
CA ASP A 26 6.46 15.66 8.79
C ASP A 26 5.43 14.74 9.49
N VAL A 27 4.95 13.71 8.77
CA VAL A 27 4.01 12.71 9.30
C VAL A 27 4.76 11.48 9.78
N THR A 28 4.47 11.06 11.01
CA THR A 28 5.03 9.82 11.59
C THR A 28 4.11 8.64 11.34
N LEU A 29 4.64 7.62 10.67
CA LEU A 29 3.98 6.35 10.41
C LEU A 29 4.59 5.27 11.32
N ASP A 30 3.81 4.75 12.26
CA ASP A 30 4.29 3.88 13.36
C ASP A 30 3.96 2.38 13.18
N SER A 31 3.40 2.02 12.03
CA SER A 31 2.97 0.66 11.68
C SER A 31 1.77 0.15 12.49
N SER A 32 1.02 1.06 13.13
CA SER A 32 -0.28 0.75 13.71
C SER A 32 -1.42 0.79 12.67
N PRO A 33 -2.54 0.10 12.91
CA PRO A 33 -3.76 0.26 12.11
C PRO A 33 -4.24 1.71 12.01
N GLU A 34 -3.99 2.53 13.05
CA GLU A 34 -4.33 3.95 13.08
C GLU A 34 -3.53 4.74 12.04
N SER A 35 -2.24 4.41 11.86
CA SER A 35 -1.36 5.02 10.84
C SER A 35 -1.83 4.78 9.40
N VAL A 36 -2.67 3.78 9.13
CA VAL A 36 -3.27 3.59 7.79
C VAL A 36 -4.16 4.78 7.41
N THR A 37 -4.80 5.43 8.38
CA THR A 37 -5.61 6.63 8.12
C THR A 37 -4.73 7.77 7.62
N LEU A 38 -3.52 7.90 8.14
CA LEU A 38 -2.57 8.93 7.73
C LEU A 38 -2.10 8.74 6.28
N VAL A 39 -2.10 7.50 5.76
CA VAL A 39 -1.77 7.23 4.35
C VAL A 39 -2.77 7.91 3.41
N ASP A 40 -4.05 7.94 3.76
CA ASP A 40 -5.06 8.63 2.95
C ASP A 40 -4.77 10.14 2.87
N ASP A 41 -4.35 10.75 3.98
CA ASP A 41 -4.00 12.18 4.05
C ASP A 41 -2.69 12.50 3.32
N ILE A 42 -1.69 11.61 3.43
CA ILE A 42 -0.40 11.73 2.73
C ILE A 42 -0.60 11.68 1.21
N LEU A 43 -1.41 10.74 0.72
CA LEU A 43 -1.70 10.62 -0.71
C LEU A 43 -2.42 11.87 -1.25
N LEU A 44 -3.36 12.46 -0.50
CA LEU A 44 -3.95 13.75 -0.86
C LEU A 44 -2.92 14.87 -0.85
N SER A 45 -2.03 14.88 0.14
CA SER A 45 -0.97 15.89 0.24
C SER A 45 -0.02 15.83 -0.95
N PHE A 46 0.23 14.64 -1.51
CA PHE A 46 0.95 14.50 -2.78
C PHE A 46 0.18 15.08 -3.97
N ILE A 47 -1.13 14.84 -4.08
CA ILE A 47 -1.96 15.44 -5.13
C ILE A 47 -1.88 16.97 -5.04
N ASP A 48 -2.07 17.53 -3.84
CA ASP A 48 -2.04 18.97 -3.62
C ASP A 48 -0.66 19.57 -3.92
N LYS A 49 0.42 18.91 -3.48
CA LYS A 49 1.80 19.34 -3.70
C LYS A 49 2.17 19.35 -5.19
N TYR A 50 1.65 18.41 -5.95
CA TYR A 50 1.93 18.24 -7.37
C TYR A 50 0.77 18.69 -8.26
N HIS A 51 -0.22 19.43 -7.76
CA HIS A 51 -1.40 19.79 -8.55
C HIS A 51 -1.05 20.51 -9.87
N ASP A 52 -0.04 21.37 -9.86
CA ASP A 52 0.42 22.11 -11.05
C ASP A 52 1.47 21.35 -11.89
N GLN A 53 1.94 20.20 -11.40
CA GLN A 53 2.96 19.36 -12.04
C GLN A 53 2.37 17.97 -12.23
N ALA A 54 2.03 17.59 -13.47
CA ALA A 54 1.60 16.23 -13.74
C ALA A 54 2.59 15.24 -13.09
N LEU A 55 2.10 14.46 -12.13
CA LEU A 55 2.91 13.45 -11.46
C LEU A 55 3.47 12.52 -12.53
N GLU A 56 4.80 12.45 -12.62
CA GLU A 56 5.44 11.52 -13.55
C GLU A 56 5.04 10.08 -13.20
N ASP A 57 4.83 9.25 -14.21
CA ASP A 57 4.44 7.83 -14.03
C ASP A 57 5.36 7.10 -13.04
N GLN A 58 6.66 7.44 -13.05
CA GLN A 58 7.66 6.89 -12.14
C GLN A 58 7.42 7.30 -10.67
N ALA A 59 7.00 8.55 -10.43
CA ALA A 59 6.68 9.05 -9.10
C ALA A 59 5.39 8.40 -8.58
N VAL A 60 4.34 8.35 -9.40
CA VAL A 60 3.09 7.64 -9.09
C VAL A 60 3.39 6.19 -8.74
N PHE A 61 4.15 5.48 -9.57
CA PHE A 61 4.52 4.09 -9.35
C PHE A 61 5.26 3.92 -8.01
N THR A 62 6.22 4.79 -7.71
CA THR A 62 7.00 4.72 -6.47
C THR A 62 6.10 4.94 -5.24
N ILE A 63 5.30 6.02 -5.24
CA ILE A 63 4.36 6.36 -4.16
C ILE A 63 3.39 5.18 -3.93
N CYS A 64 2.77 4.67 -4.99
CA CYS A 64 1.80 3.58 -4.87
C CYS A 64 2.43 2.31 -4.29
N ASN A 65 3.64 1.95 -4.71
CA ASN A 65 4.31 0.75 -4.21
C ASN A 65 4.75 0.89 -2.75
N ILE A 66 5.36 2.02 -2.35
CA ILE A 66 5.84 2.18 -0.97
C ILE A 66 4.68 2.24 0.01
N PHE A 67 3.64 3.04 -0.26
CA PHE A 67 2.48 3.14 0.64
C PHE A 67 1.60 1.90 0.58
N GLY A 68 1.47 1.27 -0.58
CA GLY A 68 0.79 -0.02 -0.72
C GLY A 68 1.49 -1.13 0.08
N ALA A 69 2.82 -1.19 0.02
CA ALA A 69 3.61 -2.12 0.82
C ALA A 69 3.46 -1.85 2.32
N TYR A 70 3.50 -0.59 2.73
CA TYR A 70 3.31 -0.19 4.13
C TYR A 70 1.96 -0.68 4.69
N VAL A 71 0.85 -0.41 4.00
CA VAL A 71 -0.49 -0.83 4.44
C VAL A 71 -0.61 -2.36 4.44
N GLY A 72 -0.06 -3.03 3.43
CA GLY A 72 -0.06 -4.49 3.38
C GLY A 72 0.78 -5.14 4.48
N GLU A 73 1.93 -4.58 4.85
CA GLU A 73 2.75 -5.08 5.97
C GLU A 73 2.02 -4.94 7.31
N ILE A 74 1.25 -3.86 7.51
CA ILE A 74 0.37 -3.72 8.69
C ILE A 74 -0.66 -4.85 8.68
N LEU A 75 -1.38 -5.07 7.58
CA LEU A 75 -2.40 -6.13 7.52
C LEU A 75 -1.79 -7.51 7.76
N LYS A 76 -0.66 -7.79 7.10
CA LYS A 76 0.08 -9.04 7.23
C LYS A 76 0.60 -9.27 8.65
N SER A 77 1.06 -8.24 9.35
CA SER A 77 1.48 -8.38 10.75
C SER A 77 0.33 -8.73 11.70
N ASN A 78 -0.89 -8.28 11.39
CA ASN A 78 -2.07 -8.51 12.21
C ASN A 78 -2.78 -9.85 11.92
N ILE A 79 -2.82 -10.27 10.67
CA ILE A 79 -3.62 -11.42 10.20
C ILE A 79 -2.76 -12.56 9.63
N GLY A 80 -1.52 -12.27 9.27
CA GLY A 80 -0.68 -13.15 8.47
C GLY A 80 -0.91 -12.97 6.98
N GLY A 81 -0.44 -13.92 6.18
CA GLY A 81 -0.53 -13.90 4.73
C GLY A 81 0.84 -13.77 4.06
N ASP A 82 0.82 -13.95 2.75
CA ASP A 82 2.02 -14.06 1.93
C ASP A 82 1.96 -13.07 0.78
N TRP A 83 3.07 -12.37 0.54
CA TRP A 83 3.22 -11.58 -0.66
C TRP A 83 3.35 -12.52 -1.87
N ILE A 84 2.59 -12.22 -2.91
CA ILE A 84 2.61 -12.91 -4.19
C ILE A 84 2.95 -11.90 -5.27
N TYR A 85 3.95 -12.23 -6.08
CA TYR A 85 4.23 -11.48 -7.29
C TYR A 85 3.57 -12.19 -8.46
N ASP A 86 2.44 -11.66 -8.91
CA ASP A 86 1.71 -12.19 -10.05
C ASP A 86 2.29 -11.63 -11.36
N GLN A 87 2.74 -12.55 -12.21
CA GLN A 87 3.27 -12.28 -13.54
C GLN A 87 2.42 -12.92 -14.64
N SER A 88 1.20 -13.34 -14.32
CA SER A 88 0.25 -13.94 -15.27
C SER A 88 -0.02 -13.03 -16.47
N ASN A 89 -0.02 -11.71 -16.26
CA ASN A 89 0.03 -10.70 -17.31
C ASN A 89 1.45 -10.08 -17.41
N PRO A 90 2.25 -10.43 -18.43
CA PRO A 90 3.61 -9.90 -18.58
C PRO A 90 3.68 -8.38 -18.75
N ASN A 91 2.59 -7.74 -19.18
CA ASN A 91 2.52 -6.29 -19.40
C ASN A 91 2.06 -5.53 -18.15
N ALA A 92 1.59 -6.22 -17.11
CA ALA A 92 1.06 -5.61 -15.89
C ALA A 92 1.37 -6.50 -14.67
N PRO A 93 2.66 -6.74 -14.35
CA PRO A 93 3.01 -7.50 -13.17
C PRO A 93 2.48 -6.79 -11.92
N THR A 94 1.87 -7.54 -11.00
CA THR A 94 1.18 -6.97 -9.84
C THR A 94 1.59 -7.71 -8.58
N VAL A 95 1.85 -6.97 -7.51
CA VAL A 95 2.09 -7.54 -6.18
C VAL A 95 0.78 -7.57 -5.41
N PHE A 96 0.45 -8.72 -4.86
CA PHE A 96 -0.72 -8.93 -4.01
C PHE A 96 -0.28 -9.43 -2.63
N LEU A 97 -1.04 -9.05 -1.59
CA LEU A 97 -1.03 -9.77 -0.32
C LEU A 97 -2.11 -10.86 -0.38
N SER A 98 -1.71 -12.12 -0.22
CA SER A 98 -2.60 -13.27 -0.18
C SER A 98 -2.96 -13.63 1.25
N ILE A 99 -4.26 -13.75 1.54
CA ILE A 99 -4.78 -14.15 2.85
C ILE A 99 -5.92 -15.14 2.63
N GLY A 100 -5.68 -16.42 2.93
CA GLY A 100 -6.63 -17.49 2.64
C GLY A 100 -6.89 -17.62 1.14
N GLU A 101 -8.15 -17.47 0.73
CA GLU A 101 -8.56 -17.50 -0.69
C GLU A 101 -8.59 -16.11 -1.35
N ASN A 102 -8.33 -15.04 -0.58
CA ASN A 102 -8.41 -13.66 -1.05
C ASN A 102 -7.02 -13.10 -1.38
N THR A 103 -6.97 -12.21 -2.37
CA THR A 103 -5.78 -11.41 -2.70
C THR A 103 -6.11 -9.92 -2.67
N TYR A 104 -5.17 -9.12 -2.18
CA TYR A 104 -5.35 -7.68 -1.99
C TYR A 104 -4.25 -6.88 -2.70
N ALA A 105 -4.63 -5.93 -3.54
CA ALA A 105 -3.72 -5.09 -4.33
C ALA A 105 -3.57 -3.70 -3.71
N PHE A 106 -2.75 -3.58 -2.66
CA PHE A 106 -2.61 -2.30 -1.95
C PHE A 106 -1.94 -1.20 -2.77
N ALA A 107 -0.99 -1.54 -3.66
CA ALA A 107 -0.46 -0.54 -4.59
C ALA A 107 -1.54 -0.04 -5.58
N GLY A 108 -2.46 -0.92 -5.97
CA GLY A 108 -3.58 -0.58 -6.85
C GLY A 108 -4.56 0.40 -6.21
N ILE A 109 -4.92 0.22 -4.93
CA ILE A 109 -5.82 1.16 -4.25
C ILE A 109 -5.17 2.54 -4.04
N CYS A 110 -3.85 2.57 -3.79
CA CYS A 110 -3.10 3.83 -3.75
C CYS A 110 -3.12 4.54 -5.12
N TYR A 111 -2.95 3.80 -6.21
CA TYR A 111 -3.04 4.35 -7.57
C TYR A 111 -4.42 4.90 -7.87
N GLU A 112 -5.47 4.14 -7.54
CA GLU A 112 -6.85 4.57 -7.74
C GLU A 112 -7.10 5.90 -7.03
N ARG A 113 -6.67 6.03 -5.77
CA ARG A 113 -6.78 7.29 -5.01
C ARG A 113 -5.95 8.43 -5.62
N LEU A 114 -4.72 8.15 -6.03
CA LEU A 114 -3.76 9.17 -6.46
C LEU A 114 -4.05 9.72 -7.87
N VAL A 115 -4.58 8.88 -8.76
CA VAL A 115 -4.70 9.18 -10.19
C VAL A 115 -6.15 9.27 -10.67
N ASN A 116 -7.02 8.37 -10.22
CA ASN A 116 -8.35 8.19 -10.80
C ASN A 116 -9.44 8.90 -9.99
N ASP A 117 -9.50 8.65 -8.67
CA ASP A 117 -10.53 9.19 -7.79
C ASP A 117 -10.00 9.40 -6.36
N SER A 118 -9.74 10.66 -6.01
CA SER A 118 -9.27 11.06 -4.67
C SER A 118 -10.25 10.77 -3.53
N GLN A 119 -11.51 10.40 -3.83
CA GLN A 119 -12.48 9.95 -2.83
C GLN A 119 -12.27 8.49 -2.40
N VAL A 120 -11.52 7.70 -3.15
CA VAL A 120 -11.20 6.31 -2.80
C VAL A 120 -10.31 6.28 -1.57
N SER A 121 -10.74 5.60 -0.50
CA SER A 121 -9.99 5.49 0.76
C SER A 121 -9.21 4.18 0.85
N VAL A 122 -7.90 4.31 1.03
CA VAL A 122 -6.98 3.20 1.33
C VAL A 122 -7.33 2.59 2.69
N LYS A 123 -7.72 3.42 3.68
CA LYS A 123 -8.18 2.96 4.99
C LYS A 123 -9.43 2.09 4.89
N ALA A 124 -10.42 2.49 4.09
CA ALA A 124 -11.63 1.71 3.89
C ALA A 124 -11.33 0.34 3.26
N TYR A 125 -10.41 0.30 2.28
CA TYR A 125 -9.97 -0.95 1.66
C TYR A 125 -9.22 -1.86 2.65
N TYR A 126 -8.32 -1.28 3.46
CA TYR A 126 -7.65 -2.00 4.55
C TYR A 126 -8.66 -2.55 5.57
N ASP A 127 -9.64 -1.76 6.01
CA ASP A 127 -10.64 -2.19 6.98
C ASP A 127 -11.50 -3.32 6.44
N GLN A 128 -11.88 -3.25 5.16
CA GLN A 128 -12.59 -4.34 4.50
C GLN A 128 -11.75 -5.63 4.50
N ALA A 129 -10.49 -5.54 4.09
CA ALA A 129 -9.57 -6.68 4.09
C ALA A 129 -9.38 -7.25 5.51
N PHE A 130 -9.18 -6.40 6.51
CA PHE A 130 -9.07 -6.80 7.91
C PHE A 130 -10.35 -7.50 8.39
N ASN A 131 -11.52 -6.93 8.11
CA ASN A 131 -12.82 -7.46 8.53
C ASN A 131 -13.17 -8.80 7.88
N ASN A 132 -12.70 -9.06 6.65
CA ASN A 132 -12.89 -10.34 5.96
C ASN A 132 -12.18 -11.50 6.68
N HIS A 133 -11.15 -11.22 7.48
CA HIS A 133 -10.27 -12.24 8.05
C HIS A 133 -10.16 -12.20 9.59
N LYS A 134 -10.65 -11.14 10.26
CA LYS A 134 -10.57 -11.00 11.73
C LYS A 134 -11.25 -12.12 12.53
N TYR A 135 -12.13 -12.90 11.91
CA TYR A 135 -12.81 -14.04 12.53
C TYR A 135 -12.22 -15.40 12.16
N LEU A 136 -11.15 -15.45 11.36
CA LEU A 136 -10.49 -16.72 10.97
C LEU A 136 -9.51 -17.24 12.03
N GLN A 137 -9.39 -16.58 13.18
CA GLN A 137 -8.67 -17.11 14.34
C GLN A 137 -9.58 -18.11 15.08
N HIS A 138 -9.50 -19.38 14.68
CA HIS A 138 -10.04 -20.53 15.41
C HIS A 138 -8.90 -21.42 15.92
#